data_AF-A0A927RVN2-F1
#
_entry.id   AF-A0A927RVN2-F1
#
_cell.length_a   1.000
_cell.length_b   1.000
_cell.length_c   1.000
_cell.angle_alpha   90.00
_cell.angle_beta   90.00
_cell.angle_gamma   90.00
#
_symmetry.space_group_name_H-M   'P 1'
#
loop_
_entity.id
_entity.type
_entity.pdbx_description
1 polymer ?
#
loop_
_entity_poly.entity_id
_entity_poly.type
_entity_poly.pdbx_seq_one_letter_code
_entity_poly.pdbx_strand_id
1 'polypeptide(L)'
;MKTNNYYVKRNISDLEKIEELLNELPSFCADYFLGIESRTSSQTRLKYAYDLRIFFDFLAQKKYRGVSIQEMSLQHLEGINHHDIELFLSYLSHYRFRDKYLSCDERAKARKLSAVRAMFKYFFNKGMIEVDNSAKVPTPKLHDKEIIRLETSFASKR
;
A
#
# COMPACT_ATOMS: atom_id res chain seq x y z
N MET A 1 -23.25 -24.23 -13.40
CA MET A 1 -23.32 -23.00 -12.58
C MET A 1 -22.41 -23.09 -11.34
N LYS A 2 -21.07 -23.14 -11.48
CA LYS A 2 -20.12 -23.19 -10.35
C LYS A 2 -19.32 -21.89 -10.14
N THR A 3 -19.26 -21.03 -11.16
CA THR A 3 -18.46 -19.80 -11.17
C THR A 3 -18.98 -18.74 -10.21
N ASN A 4 -20.31 -18.58 -10.09
CA ASN A 4 -20.91 -17.53 -9.25
C ASN A 4 -20.53 -17.68 -7.76
N ASN A 5 -20.46 -18.92 -7.26
CA ASN A 5 -20.12 -19.20 -5.87
C ASN A 5 -18.64 -18.90 -5.56
N TYR A 6 -17.73 -19.18 -6.49
CA TYR A 6 -16.30 -18.89 -6.29
C TYR A 6 -16.01 -17.39 -6.22
N TYR A 7 -16.56 -16.59 -7.15
CA TYR A 7 -16.34 -15.15 -7.15
C TYR A 7 -16.94 -14.46 -5.93
N VAL A 8 -18.13 -14.88 -5.50
CA VAL A 8 -18.77 -14.37 -4.28
C VAL A 8 -17.95 -14.71 -3.03
N LYS A 9 -17.54 -15.97 -2.86
CA LYS A 9 -16.68 -16.38 -1.73
C LYS A 9 -15.37 -15.61 -1.69
N ARG A 10 -14.73 -15.42 -2.85
CA ARG A 10 -13.50 -14.65 -2.95
C ARG A 10 -13.72 -13.19 -2.58
N ASN A 11 -14.81 -12.58 -3.07
CA ASN A 11 -15.14 -11.20 -2.75
C ASN A 11 -15.36 -11.00 -1.24
N ILE A 12 -16.09 -11.92 -0.59
CA ILE A 12 -16.29 -11.89 0.86
C ILE A 12 -14.94 -11.98 1.59
N SER A 13 -14.09 -12.96 1.22
CA SER A 13 -12.76 -13.09 1.84
C SER A 13 -11.85 -11.87 1.61
N ASP A 14 -11.95 -11.21 0.45
CA ASP A 14 -11.19 -10.00 0.17
C ASP A 14 -11.68 -8.83 1.04
N LEU A 15 -12.99 -8.73 1.29
CA LEU A 15 -13.60 -7.70 2.16
C LEU A 15 -13.23 -7.91 3.64
N GLU A 16 -13.34 -9.14 4.16
CA GLU A 16 -12.92 -9.47 5.54
C GLU A 16 -11.46 -9.07 5.80
N LYS A 17 -10.57 -9.36 4.85
CA LYS A 17 -9.15 -8.96 4.96
C LYS A 17 -8.95 -7.45 4.88
N ILE A 18 -9.77 -6.73 4.12
CA ILE A 18 -9.71 -5.26 4.09
C ILE A 18 -10.07 -4.71 5.46
N GLU A 19 -11.14 -5.21 6.09
CA GLU A 19 -11.54 -4.80 7.44
C GLU A 19 -10.45 -5.09 8.48
N GLU A 20 -9.84 -6.26 8.45
CA GLU A 20 -8.69 -6.60 9.31
C GLU A 20 -7.52 -5.62 9.13
N LEU A 21 -7.18 -5.29 7.88
CA LEU A 21 -6.09 -4.36 7.57
C LEU A 21 -6.42 -2.93 8.00
N LEU A 22 -7.68 -2.51 7.88
CA LEU A 22 -8.12 -1.17 8.29
C LEU A 22 -7.93 -0.94 9.80
N ASN A 23 -8.05 -1.99 10.62
CA ASN A 23 -7.77 -1.90 12.06
C ASN A 23 -6.28 -1.62 12.37
N GLU A 24 -5.37 -1.96 11.45
CA GLU A 24 -3.93 -1.68 11.57
C GLU A 24 -3.52 -0.33 10.96
N LEU A 25 -4.43 0.34 10.25
CA LEU A 25 -4.18 1.58 9.51
C LEU A 25 -4.68 2.82 10.29
N PRO A 26 -4.25 4.03 9.90
CA PRO A 26 -4.82 5.25 10.45
C PRO A 26 -6.34 5.32 10.19
N SER A 27 -7.10 5.87 11.13
CA SER A 27 -8.57 5.89 11.08
C SER A 27 -9.12 6.53 9.78
N PHE A 28 -8.47 7.58 9.28
CA PHE A 28 -8.86 8.25 8.04
C PHE A 28 -8.76 7.34 6.80
N CYS A 29 -8.01 6.24 6.86
CA CYS A 29 -7.99 5.28 5.75
C CYS A 29 -9.35 4.62 5.53
N ALA A 30 -10.16 4.42 6.58
CA ALA A 30 -11.51 3.89 6.42
C ALA A 30 -12.36 4.79 5.50
N ASP A 31 -12.29 6.11 5.69
CA ASP A 31 -12.97 7.08 4.83
C ASP A 31 -12.49 7.02 3.38
N TYR A 32 -11.18 6.79 3.17
CA TYR A 32 -10.63 6.58 1.84
C TYR A 32 -11.19 5.33 1.17
N PHE A 33 -11.17 4.19 1.87
CA PHE A 33 -11.62 2.92 1.33
C PHE A 33 -13.12 2.90 1.04
N LEU A 34 -13.92 3.53 1.89
CA LEU A 34 -15.35 3.76 1.65
C LEU A 34 -15.56 4.64 0.41
N GLY A 35 -14.78 5.72 0.28
CA GLY A 35 -14.90 6.65 -0.84
C GLY A 35 -14.48 6.11 -2.21
N ILE A 36 -13.75 4.98 -2.26
CA ILE A 36 -13.34 4.34 -3.52
C ILE A 36 -14.11 3.06 -3.84
N GLU A 37 -14.98 2.61 -2.93
CA GLU A 37 -15.68 1.33 -3.01
C GLU A 37 -16.47 1.14 -4.30
N SER A 38 -17.24 2.14 -4.71
CA SER A 38 -18.11 2.07 -5.91
C SER A 38 -17.34 2.03 -7.24
N ARG A 39 -16.08 2.47 -7.23
CA ARG A 39 -15.24 2.63 -8.43
C ARG A 39 -14.08 1.65 -8.51
N THR A 40 -13.86 0.83 -7.48
CA THR A 40 -12.76 -0.13 -7.44
C THR A 40 -13.22 -1.51 -6.97
N SER A 41 -12.67 -2.56 -7.59
CA SER A 41 -12.92 -3.93 -7.15
C SER A 41 -12.33 -4.19 -5.76
N SER A 42 -12.91 -5.14 -5.03
CA SER A 42 -12.39 -5.62 -3.73
C SER A 42 -10.92 -6.03 -3.82
N GLN A 43 -10.50 -6.71 -4.89
CA GLN A 43 -9.09 -7.07 -5.11
C GLN A 43 -8.16 -5.86 -5.22
N THR A 44 -8.59 -4.80 -5.91
CA THR A 44 -7.79 -3.57 -6.02
C THR A 44 -7.70 -2.89 -4.67
N ARG A 45 -8.81 -2.80 -3.94
CA ARG A 45 -8.84 -2.27 -2.56
C ARG A 45 -7.93 -3.07 -1.63
N LEU A 46 -8.00 -4.39 -1.65
CA LEU A 46 -7.14 -5.25 -0.83
C LEU A 46 -5.65 -5.02 -1.12
N LYS A 47 -5.27 -4.91 -2.40
CA LYS A 47 -3.89 -4.59 -2.78
C LYS A 47 -3.45 -3.21 -2.26
N TYR A 48 -4.33 -2.21 -2.35
CA TYR A 48 -4.06 -0.88 -1.80
C TYR A 48 -3.89 -0.93 -0.29
N ALA A 49 -4.72 -1.68 0.44
CA ALA A 49 -4.61 -1.80 1.89
C ALA A 49 -3.25 -2.39 2.31
N TYR A 50 -2.79 -3.45 1.65
CA TYR A 50 -1.45 -4.01 1.89
C TYR A 50 -0.32 -3.03 1.56
N ASP A 51 -0.45 -2.27 0.48
CA ASP A 51 0.58 -1.30 0.07
C ASP A 51 0.64 -0.11 1.03
N LEU A 52 -0.52 0.41 1.44
CA LEU A 52 -0.64 1.50 2.41
C LEU A 52 -0.13 1.07 3.78
N ARG A 53 -0.36 -0.18 4.21
CA ARG A 53 0.20 -0.68 5.47
C ARG A 53 1.73 -0.57 5.51
N ILE A 54 2.39 -0.93 4.41
CA ILE A 54 3.86 -0.83 4.30
C ILE A 54 4.30 0.65 4.26
N PHE A 55 3.51 1.52 3.63
CA PHE A 55 3.78 2.95 3.59
C PHE A 55 3.69 3.59 4.99
N PHE A 56 2.64 3.30 5.77
CA PHE A 56 2.51 3.86 7.11
C PHE A 56 3.51 3.27 8.10
N ASP A 57 3.85 1.98 7.97
CA ASP A 57 4.96 1.39 8.72
C ASP A 57 6.29 2.11 8.43
N PHE A 58 6.58 2.40 7.16
CA PHE A 58 7.73 3.22 6.78
C PHE A 58 7.68 4.61 7.44
N LEU A 59 6.53 5.30 7.40
CA LEU A 59 6.38 6.63 7.99
C LEU A 59 6.64 6.60 9.49
N ALA A 60 6.10 5.61 10.20
CA ALA A 60 6.29 5.44 11.64
C ALA A 60 7.76 5.18 11.99
N GLN A 61 8.49 4.43 11.15
CA GLN A 61 9.88 4.11 11.39
C GLN A 61 10.87 5.22 10.99
N LYS A 62 10.58 5.97 9.91
CA LYS A 62 11.56 6.88 9.30
C LYS A 62 11.28 8.35 9.52
N LYS A 63 10.02 8.79 9.41
CA LYS A 63 9.63 10.21 9.47
C LYS A 63 9.04 10.58 10.83
N TYR A 64 8.02 9.86 11.27
CA TYR A 64 7.27 10.10 12.50
C TYR A 64 7.64 9.09 13.58
N ARG A 65 8.94 9.03 13.90
CA ARG A 65 9.48 8.08 14.88
C ARG A 65 8.75 8.19 16.21
N GLY A 66 8.20 7.07 16.68
CA GLY A 66 7.47 7.00 17.95
C GLY A 66 5.97 7.25 17.84
N VAL A 67 5.46 7.65 16.68
CA VAL A 67 4.01 7.72 16.42
C VAL A 67 3.55 6.35 15.93
N SER A 68 2.55 5.77 16.60
CA SER A 68 1.97 4.51 16.12
C SER A 68 1.17 4.75 14.84
N ILE A 69 1.03 3.72 14.00
CA ILE A 69 0.32 3.83 12.72
C ILE A 69 -1.13 4.33 12.94
N GLN A 70 -1.79 3.83 13.99
CA GLN A 70 -3.19 4.15 14.29
C GLN A 70 -3.39 5.59 14.78
N GLU A 71 -2.36 6.22 15.36
CA GLU A 71 -2.38 7.61 15.84
C GLU A 71 -2.06 8.63 14.74
N MET A 72 -1.66 8.18 13.54
CA MET A 72 -1.39 9.10 12.45
C MET A 72 -2.68 9.81 12.02
N SER A 73 -2.53 11.09 11.71
CA SER A 73 -3.61 12.01 11.34
C SER A 73 -3.40 12.58 9.95
N LEU A 74 -4.40 13.27 9.39
CA LEU A 74 -4.26 13.97 8.12
C LEU A 74 -3.16 15.04 8.14
N GLN A 75 -2.84 15.62 9.29
CA GLN A 75 -1.71 16.55 9.45
C GLN A 75 -0.36 15.86 9.20
N HIS A 76 -0.22 14.62 9.66
CA HIS A 76 0.94 13.79 9.34
C HIS A 76 1.01 13.49 7.84
N LEU A 77 -0.13 13.32 7.17
CA LEU A 77 -0.17 13.14 5.73
C LEU A 77 0.25 14.41 4.98
N GLU A 78 -0.22 15.57 5.42
CA GLU A 78 0.09 16.88 4.83
C GLU A 78 1.56 17.28 5.00
N GLY A 79 2.18 16.89 6.12
CA GLY A 79 3.62 17.09 6.36
C GLY A 79 4.55 16.26 5.49
N ILE A 80 4.04 15.37 4.63
CA ILE A 80 4.83 14.54 3.71
C ILE A 80 5.19 15.35 2.46
N ASN A 81 6.48 15.43 2.18
CA ASN A 81 7.02 16.09 0.99
C ASN A 81 7.46 15.07 -0.07
N HIS A 82 7.91 15.55 -1.23
CA HIS A 82 8.37 14.69 -2.33
C HIS A 82 9.58 13.83 -1.94
N HIS A 83 10.51 14.38 -1.16
CA HIS A 83 11.70 13.65 -0.70
C HIS A 83 11.32 12.47 0.20
N ASP A 84 10.27 12.57 1.03
CA ASP A 84 9.79 11.44 1.83
C ASP A 84 9.24 10.30 0.95
N ILE A 85 8.58 10.64 -0.15
CA ILE A 85 8.08 9.66 -1.12
C ILE A 85 9.23 9.01 -1.89
N GLU A 86 10.26 9.77 -2.26
CA GLU A 86 11.49 9.21 -2.85
C GLU A 86 12.23 8.30 -1.87
N LEU A 87 12.33 8.72 -0.60
CA LEU A 87 12.91 7.93 0.48
C LEU A 87 12.12 6.63 0.68
N PHE A 88 10.79 6.66 0.58
CA PHE A 88 9.97 5.46 0.62
C PHE A 88 10.31 4.50 -0.54
N LEU A 89 10.43 5.00 -1.76
CA LEU A 89 10.81 4.15 -2.92
C LEU A 89 12.21 3.56 -2.76
N SER A 90 13.15 4.32 -2.20
CA SER A 90 14.48 3.85 -1.86
C SER A 90 14.43 2.76 -0.78
N TYR A 91 13.67 3.00 0.30
CA TYR A 91 13.44 2.06 1.41
C TYR A 91 12.89 0.72 0.93
N LEU A 92 11.98 0.71 -0.05
CA LEU A 92 11.43 -0.53 -0.61
C LEU A 92 12.48 -1.44 -1.28
N SER A 93 13.69 -0.96 -1.56
CA SER A 93 14.78 -1.79 -2.08
C SER A 93 15.33 -2.76 -1.02
N HIS A 94 15.29 -2.37 0.26
CA HIS A 94 15.67 -3.21 1.39
C HIS A 94 15.05 -2.68 2.67
N TYR A 95 14.05 -3.38 3.20
CA TYR A 95 13.34 -2.96 4.39
C TYR A 95 12.98 -4.12 5.31
N ARG A 96 12.71 -3.79 6.58
CA ARG A 96 12.20 -4.74 7.56
C ARG A 96 10.72 -4.50 7.78
N PHE A 97 9.92 -5.57 7.70
CA PHE A 97 8.49 -5.54 7.97
C PHE A 97 8.09 -6.81 8.70
N ARG A 98 7.47 -6.69 9.90
CA ARG A 98 7.11 -7.82 10.78
C ARG A 98 8.28 -8.81 10.94
N ASP A 99 9.44 -8.27 11.28
CA ASP A 99 10.71 -9.00 11.52
C ASP A 99 11.26 -9.80 10.33
N LYS A 100 10.76 -9.54 9.12
CA LYS A 100 11.29 -10.10 7.88
C LYS A 100 11.97 -9.01 7.06
N TYR A 101 13.14 -9.34 6.53
CA TYR A 101 13.79 -8.53 5.50
C TYR A 101 13.14 -8.79 4.16
N LEU A 102 12.71 -7.72 3.49
CA LEU A 102 12.00 -7.74 2.23
C LEU A 102 12.65 -6.75 1.25
N SER A 103 12.42 -7.00 -0.03
CA SER A 103 12.82 -6.12 -1.13
C SER A 103 11.73 -6.15 -2.20
N CYS A 104 11.44 -5.00 -2.80
CA CYS A 104 10.52 -4.86 -3.92
C CYS A 104 11.29 -4.65 -5.22
N ASP A 105 10.83 -5.30 -6.29
CA ASP A 105 11.23 -4.95 -7.64
C ASP A 105 10.58 -3.63 -8.10
N GLU A 106 10.99 -3.13 -9.26
CA GLU A 106 10.49 -1.86 -9.80
C GLU A 106 8.98 -1.89 -10.06
N ARG A 107 8.43 -3.05 -10.43
CA ARG A 107 6.99 -3.23 -10.61
C ARG A 107 6.23 -3.12 -9.30
N ALA A 108 6.72 -3.72 -8.23
CA ALA A 108 6.13 -3.62 -6.90
C ALA A 108 6.25 -2.19 -6.34
N LYS A 109 7.38 -1.51 -6.56
CA LYS A 109 7.55 -0.09 -6.20
C LYS A 109 6.54 0.80 -6.94
N ALA A 110 6.40 0.65 -8.25
CA ALA A 110 5.44 1.41 -9.05
C ALA A 110 3.98 1.18 -8.62
N ARG A 111 3.63 -0.07 -8.28
CA ARG A 111 2.30 -0.42 -7.73
C ARG A 111 2.05 0.25 -6.38
N LYS A 112 3.03 0.20 -5.47
CA LYS A 112 2.95 0.83 -4.14
C LYS A 112 2.81 2.34 -4.25
N LEU A 113 3.59 2.98 -5.12
CA LEU A 113 3.48 4.40 -5.41
C LEU A 113 2.09 4.76 -5.95
N SER A 114 1.51 3.91 -6.80
CA SER A 114 0.15 4.12 -7.32
C SER A 114 -0.90 4.10 -6.20
N ALA A 115 -0.77 3.19 -5.23
CA ALA A 115 -1.67 3.15 -4.07
C ALA A 115 -1.54 4.42 -3.20
N VAL A 116 -0.31 4.86 -2.92
CA VAL A 116 -0.04 6.11 -2.19
C VAL A 116 -0.64 7.30 -2.91
N ARG A 117 -0.38 7.45 -4.22
CA ARG A 117 -0.95 8.55 -5.02
C ARG A 117 -2.48 8.55 -5.04
N ALA A 118 -3.10 7.38 -5.14
CA ALA A 118 -4.55 7.27 -5.13
C ALA A 118 -5.15 7.77 -3.80
N MET A 119 -4.47 7.53 -2.68
CA MET A 119 -4.86 8.02 -1.35
C MET A 119 -4.67 9.54 -1.23
N PHE A 120 -3.50 10.07 -1.58
CA PHE A 120 -3.24 11.52 -1.55
C PHE A 120 -4.23 12.28 -2.44
N LYS A 121 -4.41 11.83 -3.68
CA LYS A 121 -5.37 12.43 -4.62
C LYS A 121 -6.80 12.44 -4.06
N TYR A 122 -7.20 11.40 -3.33
CA TYR A 122 -8.52 11.37 -2.72
C TYR A 122 -8.70 12.45 -1.66
N PHE A 123 -7.75 12.59 -0.73
CA PHE A 123 -7.82 13.59 0.33
C PHE A 123 -7.68 15.01 -0.21
N PHE A 124 -6.82 15.21 -1.21
CA PHE A 124 -6.68 16.49 -1.90
C PHE A 124 -7.99 16.91 -2.58
N ASN A 125 -8.62 16.01 -3.35
CA ASN A 125 -9.89 16.29 -4.03
C ASN A 125 -11.06 16.54 -3.06
N LYS A 126 -10.95 16.08 -1.81
CA LYS A 126 -11.93 16.36 -0.75
C LYS A 126 -11.62 17.61 0.07
N GLY A 127 -10.53 18.32 -0.23
CA GLY A 127 -10.08 19.49 0.54
C GLY A 127 -9.61 19.14 1.96
N MET A 128 -9.24 17.88 2.21
CA MET A 128 -8.75 17.41 3.51
C MET A 128 -7.24 17.58 3.68
N ILE A 129 -6.51 17.80 2.57
CA ILE A 129 -5.11 18.23 2.51
C ILE A 129 -4.98 19.28 1.41
N GLU A 130 -4.05 20.22 1.55
CA GLU A 130 -3.89 21.33 0.61
C GLU A 130 -3.02 20.98 -0.61
N VAL A 131 -2.09 20.04 -0.47
CA VAL A 131 -1.09 19.73 -1.51
C VAL A 131 -0.92 18.23 -1.71
N ASP A 132 -1.04 17.76 -2.96
CA ASP A 132 -0.63 16.42 -3.36
C ASP A 132 0.87 16.39 -3.75
N ASN A 133 1.73 16.18 -2.75
CA ASN A 133 3.17 16.03 -2.99
C ASN A 133 3.54 14.69 -3.66
N SER A 134 2.65 13.69 -3.63
CA SER A 134 2.90 12.37 -4.24
C SER A 134 2.87 12.40 -5.77
N ALA A 135 2.17 13.37 -6.35
CA ALA A 135 2.12 13.60 -7.79
C ALA A 135 3.45 14.12 -8.38
N LYS A 136 4.32 14.71 -7.54
CA LYS A 136 5.59 15.32 -7.98
C LYS A 136 6.72 14.31 -8.21
N VAL A 137 6.65 13.14 -7.57
CA VAL A 137 7.68 12.10 -7.70
C VAL A 137 7.46 11.33 -9.00
N PRO A 138 8.48 11.04 -9.82
CA PRO A 138 8.31 10.23 -11.03
C PRO A 138 8.07 8.75 -10.69
N THR A 139 7.30 8.05 -11.54
CA THR A 139 7.15 6.59 -11.40
C THR A 139 8.47 5.90 -11.76
N PRO A 140 8.93 4.89 -10.99
CA PRO A 140 10.14 4.15 -11.33
C PRO A 140 10.05 3.53 -12.72
N LYS A 141 11.10 3.69 -13.53
CA LYS A 141 11.16 3.13 -14.88
C LYS A 141 11.22 1.60 -14.78
N LEU A 142 10.20 0.95 -15.36
CA LEU A 142 10.20 -0.50 -15.53
C LEU A 142 11.31 -0.84 -16.52
N HIS A 143 12.41 -1.39 -16.01
CA HIS A 143 13.34 -2.12 -16.85
C HIS A 143 12.76 -3.51 -17.04
N ASP A 144 12.60 -3.97 -18.28
CA ASP A 144 12.21 -5.35 -18.56
C ASP A 144 13.24 -6.28 -17.93
N LYS A 145 12.88 -6.85 -16.78
CA LYS A 145 13.61 -7.96 -16.19
C LYS A 145 12.88 -9.22 -16.66
N GLU A 146 13.63 -10.12 -17.28
CA GLU A 146 13.18 -11.48 -17.57
C GLU A 146 12.53 -12.06 -16.31
N ILE A 147 11.37 -12.70 -16.48
CA ILE A 147 10.65 -13.34 -15.40
C ILE A 147 11.49 -14.54 -14.95
N ILE A 148 12.38 -14.34 -13.98
CA ILE A 148 13.04 -15.44 -13.30
C ILE A 148 11.97 -16.08 -12.41
N ARG A 149 11.42 -17.18 -12.91
CA ARG A 149 10.55 -18.08 -12.14
C ARG A 149 11.37 -18.59 -10.96
N LEU A 150 10.93 -18.28 -9.74
CA LEU A 150 11.46 -18.92 -8.55
C LEU A 150 11.01 -20.38 -8.59
N GLU A 151 11.88 -21.30 -9.00
CA GLU A 151 11.67 -22.74 -8.83
C GLU A 151 11.59 -23.01 -7.33
N THR A 152 10.40 -23.31 -6.83
CA THR A 152 10.22 -23.76 -5.45
C THR A 152 10.82 -25.15 -5.33
N SER A 153 12.12 -25.25 -5.01
CA SER A 153 12.71 -26.53 -4.64
C SER A 153 12.22 -26.93 -3.25
N PHE A 154 11.07 -27.59 -3.17
CA PHE A 154 10.81 -28.48 -2.05
C PHE A 154 11.65 -29.75 -2.27
N ALA A 155 12.95 -29.62 -2.04
CA ALA A 155 13.83 -30.77 -1.93
C ALA A 155 13.60 -31.41 -0.55
N SER A 156 12.94 -32.55 -0.60
CA SER A 156 12.91 -33.63 0.38
C SER A 156 14.03 -33.59 1.43
N LYS A 157 13.65 -33.59 2.71
CA LYS A 157 14.44 -34.23 3.77
C LYS A 157 13.49 -34.95 4.74
N ARG A 158 13.44 -36.27 4.49
CA ARG A 158 13.25 -37.43 5.38
C ARG A 158 12.15 -37.37 6.43
#